data_AF-A0A662Y6J8-F1
#
_entry.id   AF-A0A662Y6J8-F1
#
_cell.length_a   1.000
_cell.length_b   1.000
_cell.length_c   1.000
_cell.angle_alpha   90.00
_cell.angle_beta   90.00
_cell.angle_gamma   90.00
#
_symmetry.space_group_name_H-M   'P 1'
#
loop_
_entity.id
_entity.type
_entity.pdbx_description
1 polymer ?
#
loop_
_entity_poly.entity_id
_entity_poly.type
_entity_poly.pdbx_seq_one_letter_code
_entity_poly.pdbx_strand_id
1 'polypeptide(L)'
;MKLTITTTTHTTMESEEDDSPCPASRPDVADRLKRRRVVQNCAVKMTLKTFSLDDELTREIETCVHGVTRTAIEASRFMNYYVLKLLEEGEDVPKIDQSLLYAAFTTMAGGTWASTVEKFGEALQDYEHLRPAQMKRFDYTYVNQMLNYAGKDYLTACKNHVVLTISARVGKAFKLFFDALPQDFRAEDRNRARRYFMRRMTREGGSEEEAPMWASFKRVPTAATRSAVVDYVDRNLERYADLPLDTGGLRPTKRVEKRWWDYLRWLYDLQWFSQEHDARAFSILPLCSFASKHVT
;
A
#
# COMPACT_ATOMS: atom_id res chain seq x y z
N MET A 1 -22.48 -15.32 -38.01
CA MET A 1 -21.82 -14.81 -36.79
C MET A 1 -20.85 -13.71 -37.20
N LYS A 2 -21.11 -12.44 -36.84
CA LYS A 2 -20.16 -11.33 -37.12
C LYS A 2 -19.18 -11.26 -35.94
N LEU A 3 -17.97 -11.75 -36.17
CA LEU A 3 -16.84 -11.59 -35.24
C LEU A 3 -16.41 -10.12 -35.28
N THR A 4 -16.74 -9.34 -34.26
CA THR A 4 -16.16 -8.00 -34.10
C THR A 4 -14.79 -8.15 -33.47
N ILE A 5 -13.77 -8.20 -34.32
CA ILE A 5 -12.36 -8.24 -33.89
C ILE A 5 -11.94 -6.79 -33.63
N THR A 6 -11.85 -6.41 -32.36
CA THR A 6 -11.22 -5.13 -31.99
C THR A 6 -9.74 -5.38 -31.80
N THR A 7 -8.94 -5.12 -32.83
CA THR A 7 -7.48 -5.20 -32.76
C THR A 7 -6.95 -3.92 -32.14
N THR A 8 -6.61 -3.93 -30.85
CA THR A 8 -5.85 -2.83 -30.25
C THR A 8 -4.37 -3.12 -30.43
N THR A 9 -3.77 -2.55 -31.48
CA THR A 9 -2.32 -2.61 -31.70
C THR A 9 -1.65 -1.60 -30.78
N HIS A 10 -1.09 -2.05 -29.66
CA HIS A 10 -0.13 -1.23 -28.91
C HIS A 10 1.23 -1.33 -29.60
N THR A 11 1.49 -0.41 -30.52
CA THR A 11 2.85 -0.13 -30.96
C THR A 11 3.46 0.79 -29.92
N THR A 12 4.24 0.26 -28.98
CA THR A 12 5.16 1.08 -28.20
C THR A 12 6.28 1.53 -29.14
N MET A 13 6.04 2.61 -29.88
CA MET A 13 7.13 3.43 -30.41
C MET A 13 7.60 4.31 -29.26
N GLU A 14 8.66 3.88 -28.58
CA GLU A 14 9.51 4.84 -27.87
C GLU A 14 10.31 5.56 -28.96
N SER A 15 9.82 6.73 -29.40
CA SER A 15 10.60 7.70 -30.18
C SER A 15 11.00 8.85 -29.26
N GLU A 16 12.31 8.89 -29.00
CA GLU A 16 13.25 9.99 -28.74
C GLU A 16 12.71 11.42 -28.60
N GLU A 17 13.06 12.10 -27.51
CA GLU A 17 14.03 13.21 -27.46
C GLU A 17 14.02 13.88 -26.07
N ASP A 18 15.07 13.66 -25.28
CA ASP A 18 15.55 14.62 -24.28
C ASP A 18 17.08 14.62 -24.32
N ASP A 19 17.62 15.73 -24.82
CA ASP A 19 18.97 15.92 -25.34
C ASP A 19 19.96 16.21 -24.19
N SER A 20 20.01 15.28 -23.21
CA SER A 20 20.96 15.34 -22.10
C SER A 20 22.02 14.24 -22.27
N PRO A 21 23.32 14.58 -22.40
CA PRO A 21 24.37 13.59 -22.53
C PRO A 21 24.52 12.81 -21.22
N CYS A 22 23.93 11.61 -21.18
CA CYS A 22 24.01 10.69 -20.06
C CYS A 22 25.19 9.70 -20.26
N PRO A 23 25.92 9.34 -19.19
CA PRO A 23 27.25 8.77 -19.28
C PRO A 23 27.22 7.30 -19.73
N ALA A 24 28.17 6.97 -20.62
CA ALA A 24 28.54 5.62 -21.07
C ALA A 24 27.36 4.66 -21.32
N SER A 25 26.83 4.68 -22.54
CA SER A 25 25.82 3.73 -22.99
C SER A 25 26.35 2.30 -22.77
N ARG A 26 25.71 1.57 -21.86
CA ARG A 26 25.95 0.15 -21.61
C ARG A 26 25.67 -0.64 -22.89
N PRO A 27 26.69 -1.08 -23.66
CA PRO A 27 26.47 -1.69 -24.97
C PRO A 27 25.72 -3.03 -24.86
N ASP A 28 25.81 -3.69 -23.70
CA ASP A 28 25.06 -4.90 -23.36
C ASP A 28 23.54 -4.68 -23.30
N VAL A 29 23.09 -3.48 -22.91
CA VAL A 29 21.66 -3.13 -22.84
C VAL A 29 21.11 -2.83 -24.23
N ALA A 30 21.87 -2.11 -25.06
CA ALA A 30 21.52 -1.81 -26.45
C ALA A 30 21.43 -3.09 -27.29
N ASP A 31 22.38 -4.02 -27.12
CA ASP A 31 22.36 -5.32 -27.77
C ASP A 31 21.17 -6.18 -27.31
N ARG A 32 20.82 -6.13 -26.01
CA ARG A 32 19.65 -6.85 -25.49
C ARG A 32 18.34 -6.28 -26.00
N LEU A 33 18.26 -4.97 -26.23
CA LEU A 33 17.13 -4.30 -26.88
C LEU A 33 17.03 -4.68 -28.37
N LYS A 34 18.15 -4.72 -29.10
CA LYS A 34 18.19 -5.17 -30.52
C LYS A 34 17.84 -6.65 -30.69
N ARG A 35 18.15 -7.50 -29.71
CA ARG A 35 17.83 -8.94 -29.73
C ARG A 35 16.44 -9.29 -29.21
N ARG A 36 15.65 -8.34 -28.70
CA ARG A 36 14.24 -8.59 -28.37
C ARG A 36 13.51 -8.87 -29.69
N ARG A 37 13.24 -10.15 -29.97
CA ARG A 37 12.23 -10.55 -30.95
C ARG A 37 10.97 -9.75 -30.63
N VAL A 38 10.46 -9.01 -31.61
CA VAL A 38 9.14 -8.39 -31.52
C VAL A 38 8.15 -9.54 -31.38
N VAL A 39 7.82 -9.88 -30.13
CA VAL A 39 6.72 -10.80 -29.86
C VAL A 39 5.47 -9.99 -30.08
N GLN A 40 4.89 -10.13 -31.27
CA GLN A 40 3.60 -9.55 -31.57
C GLN A 40 2.55 -10.29 -30.74
N ASN A 41 2.22 -9.72 -29.58
CA ASN A 41 1.16 -10.22 -28.73
C ASN A 41 -0.17 -9.73 -29.30
N CYS A 42 -0.91 -10.62 -29.95
CA CYS A 42 -2.31 -10.38 -30.28
C CYS A 42 -3.16 -10.78 -29.06
N ALA A 43 -3.89 -9.82 -28.48
CA ALA A 43 -4.87 -10.10 -27.44
C ALA A 43 -6.27 -9.99 -28.06
N VAL A 44 -6.97 -11.12 -28.18
CA VAL A 44 -8.38 -11.12 -28.60
C VAL A 44 -9.23 -10.93 -27.35
N LYS A 45 -9.83 -9.75 -27.20
CA LYS A 45 -10.74 -9.45 -26.08
C LYS A 45 -12.12 -10.04 -26.38
N MET A 46 -12.39 -11.23 -25.88
CA MET A 46 -13.72 -11.84 -25.96
C MET A 46 -14.53 -11.49 -24.71
N THR A 47 -15.82 -11.17 -24.87
CA THR A 47 -16.75 -11.08 -23.74
C THR A 47 -17.14 -12.48 -23.29
N LEU A 48 -17.45 -12.67 -22.00
CA LEU A 48 -17.84 -13.98 -21.47
C LEU A 48 -19.00 -14.59 -22.26
N LYS A 49 -20.01 -13.78 -22.58
CA LYS A 49 -21.15 -14.15 -23.43
C LYS A 49 -20.75 -14.64 -24.84
N THR A 50 -19.72 -14.04 -25.43
CA THR A 50 -19.23 -14.44 -26.76
C THR A 50 -18.36 -15.70 -26.69
N PHE A 51 -17.77 -15.98 -25.52
CA PHE A 51 -16.93 -17.16 -25.29
C PHE A 51 -17.75 -18.39 -24.90
N SER A 52 -18.70 -18.25 -23.97
CA SER A 52 -19.51 -19.35 -23.46
C SER A 52 -20.54 -19.82 -24.47
N LEU A 53 -21.11 -18.90 -25.26
CA LEU A 53 -22.33 -19.11 -26.09
C LEU A 53 -23.51 -19.69 -25.29
N ASP A 54 -23.40 -19.70 -23.96
CA ASP A 54 -24.31 -20.32 -23.00
C ASP A 54 -24.60 -19.29 -21.90
N ASP A 55 -25.85 -18.81 -21.87
CA ASP A 55 -26.31 -17.80 -20.94
C ASP A 55 -26.36 -18.33 -19.49
N GLU A 56 -26.57 -19.64 -19.28
CA GLU A 56 -26.58 -20.24 -17.95
C GLU A 56 -25.17 -20.31 -17.37
N LEU A 57 -24.21 -20.81 -18.14
CA LEU A 57 -22.79 -20.80 -17.74
C LEU A 57 -22.29 -19.38 -17.45
N THR A 58 -22.72 -18.40 -18.26
CA THR A 58 -22.39 -16.99 -18.07
C THR A 58 -22.91 -16.48 -16.73
N ARG A 59 -24.19 -16.76 -16.42
CA ARG A 59 -24.83 -16.35 -15.16
C ARG A 59 -24.15 -16.96 -13.94
N GLU A 60 -23.75 -18.22 -13.99
CA GLU A 60 -23.07 -18.89 -12.88
C GLU A 60 -21.68 -18.30 -12.63
N ILE A 61 -20.92 -18.01 -13.70
CA ILE A 61 -19.62 -17.34 -13.59
C ILE A 61 -19.78 -15.93 -13.02
N GLU A 62 -20.76 -15.15 -13.49
CA GLU A 62 -21.05 -13.82 -12.96
C GLU A 62 -21.41 -13.87 -11.48
N THR A 63 -22.27 -14.82 -11.09
CA THR A 63 -22.66 -15.05 -9.68
C THR A 63 -21.44 -15.35 -8.82
N CYS A 64 -20.53 -16.19 -9.31
CA CYS A 64 -19.27 -16.51 -8.65
C CYS A 64 -18.35 -15.29 -8.51
N VAL A 65 -18.16 -14.52 -9.59
CA VAL A 65 -17.34 -13.29 -9.58
C VAL A 65 -17.89 -12.27 -8.59
N HIS A 66 -19.21 -12.07 -8.57
CA HIS A 66 -19.86 -11.18 -7.61
C HIS A 66 -19.70 -11.66 -6.18
N GLY A 67 -19.87 -12.97 -5.94
CA GLY A 67 -19.66 -13.61 -4.66
C GLY A 67 -18.25 -13.39 -4.11
N VAL A 68 -17.24 -13.76 -4.89
CA VAL A 68 -15.82 -13.58 -4.54
C VAL A 68 -15.47 -12.12 -4.32
N THR A 69 -15.99 -11.21 -5.16
CA THR A 69 -15.75 -9.76 -5.01
C THR A 69 -16.30 -9.23 -3.69
N ARG A 70 -17.53 -9.60 -3.35
CA ARG A 70 -18.16 -9.21 -2.09
C ARG A 70 -17.37 -9.74 -0.89
N THR A 71 -16.99 -11.01 -0.93
CA THR A 71 -16.14 -11.63 0.09
C THR A 71 -14.81 -10.89 0.22
N ALA A 72 -14.16 -10.52 -0.89
CA ALA A 72 -12.89 -9.79 -0.86
C ALA A 72 -13.02 -8.40 -0.24
N ILE A 73 -14.10 -7.68 -0.53
CA ILE A 73 -14.41 -6.39 0.12
C ILE A 73 -14.60 -6.59 1.62
N GLU A 74 -15.44 -7.55 2.02
CA GLU A 74 -15.73 -7.84 3.43
C GLU A 74 -14.47 -8.26 4.18
N ALA A 75 -13.66 -9.14 3.60
CA ALA A 75 -12.38 -9.57 4.17
C ALA A 75 -11.38 -8.43 4.30
N SER A 76 -11.29 -7.52 3.32
CA SER A 76 -10.42 -6.35 3.44
C SER A 76 -10.84 -5.40 4.56
N ARG A 77 -12.15 -5.24 4.79
CA ARG A 77 -12.69 -4.45 5.90
C ARG A 77 -12.44 -5.12 7.24
N PHE A 78 -12.71 -6.41 7.34
CA PHE A 78 -12.40 -7.20 8.52
C PHE A 78 -10.90 -7.15 8.87
N MET A 79 -10.01 -7.29 7.88
CA MET A 79 -8.57 -7.17 8.11
C MET A 79 -8.15 -5.76 8.59
N ASN A 80 -8.77 -4.70 8.06
CA ASN A 80 -8.56 -3.35 8.60
C ASN A 80 -9.03 -3.25 10.06
N TYR A 81 -10.23 -3.75 10.36
CA TYR A 81 -10.78 -3.76 11.71
C TYR A 81 -9.89 -4.53 12.69
N TYR A 82 -9.47 -5.75 12.32
CA TYR A 82 -8.59 -6.58 13.12
C TYR A 82 -7.27 -5.89 13.44
N VAL A 83 -6.61 -5.29 12.43
CA VAL A 83 -5.35 -4.56 12.64
C VAL A 83 -5.56 -3.32 13.50
N LEU A 84 -6.63 -2.56 13.27
CA LEU A 84 -6.95 -1.38 14.08
C LEU A 84 -7.17 -1.76 15.54
N LYS A 85 -7.94 -2.81 15.81
CA LYS A 85 -8.18 -3.31 17.17
C LYS A 85 -6.88 -3.65 17.89
N LEU A 86 -5.97 -4.39 17.25
CA LEU A 86 -4.67 -4.71 17.83
C LEU A 86 -3.87 -3.44 18.15
N LEU A 87 -3.83 -2.48 17.22
CA LEU A 87 -3.07 -1.24 17.39
C LEU A 87 -3.68 -0.32 18.48
N GLU A 88 -5.00 -0.28 18.58
CA GLU A 88 -5.73 0.45 19.64
C GLU A 88 -5.49 -0.17 21.03
N GLU A 89 -5.37 -1.49 21.11
CA GLU A 89 -5.06 -2.23 22.33
C GLU A 89 -3.56 -2.23 22.69
N GLY A 90 -2.71 -1.64 21.83
CA GLY A 90 -1.25 -1.63 22.01
C GLY A 90 -0.60 -3.00 21.78
N GLU A 91 -1.28 -3.91 21.11
CA GLU A 91 -0.81 -5.25 20.78
C GLU A 91 0.05 -5.26 19.51
N ASP A 92 0.96 -6.24 19.43
CA ASP A 92 1.77 -6.44 18.24
C ASP A 92 0.93 -6.98 17.08
N VAL A 93 1.11 -6.38 15.89
CA VAL A 93 0.47 -6.87 14.67
C VAL A 93 1.15 -8.18 14.25
N PRO A 94 0.43 -9.31 14.18
CA PRO A 94 1.02 -10.56 13.76
C PRO A 94 1.44 -10.47 12.30
N LYS A 95 2.35 -11.35 11.90
CA LYS A 95 2.78 -11.45 10.50
C LYS A 95 1.57 -11.65 9.58
N ILE A 96 1.32 -10.67 8.72
CA ILE A 96 0.27 -10.75 7.72
C ILE A 96 0.83 -11.45 6.47
N ASP A 97 0.59 -12.76 6.40
CA ASP A 97 0.96 -13.61 5.28
C ASP A 97 -0.25 -14.20 4.55
N GLN A 98 0.04 -15.07 3.57
CA GLN A 98 -1.00 -15.69 2.77
C GLN A 98 -1.94 -16.54 3.60
N SER A 99 -1.46 -17.19 4.65
CA SER A 99 -2.29 -18.06 5.48
C SER A 99 -3.30 -17.26 6.27
N LEU A 100 -2.88 -16.14 6.87
CA LEU A 100 -3.78 -15.24 7.59
C LEU A 100 -4.83 -14.62 6.66
N LEU A 101 -4.42 -14.14 5.48
CA LEU A 101 -5.35 -13.54 4.53
C LEU A 101 -6.29 -14.57 3.91
N TYR A 102 -5.80 -15.77 3.60
CA TYR A 102 -6.67 -16.86 3.17
C TYR A 102 -7.71 -17.19 4.23
N ALA A 103 -7.31 -17.28 5.50
CA ALA A 103 -8.22 -17.52 6.62
C ALA A 103 -9.28 -16.41 6.77
N ALA A 104 -8.90 -15.13 6.61
CA ALA A 104 -9.84 -14.03 6.60
C ALA A 104 -10.85 -14.13 5.43
N PHE A 105 -10.36 -14.44 4.23
CA PHE A 105 -11.22 -14.55 3.04
C PHE A 105 -12.19 -15.74 3.15
N THR A 106 -11.72 -16.91 3.60
CA THR A 106 -12.60 -18.08 3.78
C THR A 106 -13.62 -17.87 4.89
N THR A 107 -13.22 -17.22 5.99
CA THR A 107 -14.14 -16.90 7.11
C THR A 107 -15.25 -15.97 6.64
N MET A 108 -14.93 -14.92 5.87
CA MET A 108 -15.94 -14.01 5.32
C MET A 108 -16.81 -14.68 4.25
N ALA A 109 -16.32 -15.73 3.61
CA ALA A 109 -17.10 -16.59 2.73
C ALA A 109 -17.95 -17.62 3.49
N GLY A 110 -17.95 -17.62 4.82
CA GLY A 110 -18.77 -18.53 5.63
C GLY A 110 -18.11 -19.86 5.95
N GLY A 111 -16.82 -20.02 5.65
CA GLY A 111 -16.03 -21.16 6.10
C GLY A 111 -15.86 -21.16 7.62
N THR A 112 -15.76 -22.37 8.17
CA THR A 112 -15.45 -22.57 9.58
C THR A 112 -14.05 -22.09 9.90
N TRP A 113 -13.92 -21.31 10.96
CA TRP A 113 -12.67 -20.70 11.40
C TRP A 113 -11.66 -21.76 11.85
N ALA A 114 -10.42 -21.59 11.43
CA ALA A 114 -9.25 -22.29 11.97
C ALA A 114 -7.99 -21.41 11.87
N SER A 115 -8.08 -20.14 12.30
CA SER A 115 -6.86 -19.35 12.48
C SER A 115 -6.27 -19.65 13.85
N THR A 116 -4.98 -19.96 13.89
CA THR A 116 -4.21 -20.10 15.14
C THR A 116 -3.72 -18.74 15.66
N VAL A 117 -4.07 -17.65 14.98
CA VAL A 117 -3.62 -16.31 15.33
C VAL A 117 -4.47 -15.75 16.46
N GLU A 118 -3.78 -15.26 17.48
CA GLU A 118 -4.36 -14.67 18.69
C GLU A 118 -5.31 -13.50 18.36
N LYS A 119 -6.37 -13.34 19.17
CA LYS A 119 -7.43 -12.31 19.05
C LYS A 119 -8.21 -12.26 17.73
N PHE A 120 -7.87 -13.09 16.74
CA PHE A 120 -8.60 -13.12 15.46
C PHE A 120 -10.06 -13.53 15.65
N GLY A 121 -10.31 -14.53 16.50
CA GLY A 121 -11.66 -15.01 16.82
C GLY A 121 -12.51 -13.97 17.56
N GLU A 122 -11.89 -13.23 18.49
CA GLU A 122 -12.56 -12.13 19.21
C GLU A 122 -12.90 -10.99 18.26
N ALA A 123 -11.94 -10.55 17.44
CA ALA A 123 -12.18 -9.52 16.44
C ALA A 123 -13.24 -9.94 15.43
N LEU A 124 -13.33 -11.23 15.09
CA LEU A 124 -14.38 -11.77 14.22
C LEU A 124 -15.76 -11.65 14.87
N GLN A 125 -15.88 -12.02 16.15
CA GLN A 125 -17.15 -11.89 16.89
C GLN A 125 -17.63 -10.43 16.92
N ASP A 126 -16.73 -9.50 17.26
CA ASP A 126 -17.05 -8.07 17.26
C ASP A 126 -17.45 -7.58 15.88
N TYR A 127 -16.71 -7.99 14.84
CA TYR A 127 -16.98 -7.59 13.47
C TYR A 127 -18.33 -8.12 12.95
N GLU A 128 -18.75 -9.32 13.35
CA GLU A 128 -20.08 -9.84 13.00
C GLU A 128 -21.21 -8.98 13.61
N HIS A 129 -21.01 -8.39 14.79
CA HIS A 129 -21.97 -7.44 15.37
C HIS A 129 -22.05 -6.12 14.59
N LEU A 130 -20.98 -5.74 13.91
CA LEU A 130 -20.94 -4.55 13.05
C LEU A 130 -21.50 -4.82 11.64
N ARG A 131 -21.70 -6.09 11.26
CA ARG A 131 -22.13 -6.46 9.93
C ARG A 131 -23.63 -6.20 9.73
N PRO A 132 -24.06 -5.59 8.61
CA PRO A 132 -25.47 -5.45 8.33
C PRO A 132 -26.16 -6.83 8.22
N ALA A 133 -27.30 -6.99 8.92
CA ALA A 133 -28.02 -8.27 8.98
C ALA A 133 -28.45 -8.81 7.60
N GLN A 134 -28.71 -7.91 6.64
CA GLN A 134 -29.05 -8.26 5.26
C GLN A 134 -27.86 -8.78 4.43
N MET A 135 -26.63 -8.63 4.94
CA MET A 135 -25.43 -9.05 4.24
C MET A 135 -25.21 -10.56 4.40
N LYS A 136 -25.86 -11.37 3.56
CA LYS A 136 -25.59 -12.81 3.43
C LYS A 136 -24.14 -13.11 3.03
N ARG A 137 -23.54 -14.16 3.58
CA ARG A 137 -22.25 -14.67 3.11
C ARG A 137 -22.44 -15.39 1.77
N PHE A 138 -21.43 -15.31 0.91
CA PHE A 138 -21.41 -16.04 -0.35
C PHE A 138 -21.11 -17.51 -0.06
N ASP A 139 -21.84 -18.44 -0.68
CA ASP A 139 -21.48 -19.85 -0.59
C ASP A 139 -20.16 -20.09 -1.33
N TYR A 140 -19.14 -20.48 -0.57
CA TYR A 140 -17.81 -20.67 -1.10
C TYR A 140 -17.52 -22.08 -1.62
N THR A 141 -18.53 -22.96 -1.56
CA THR A 141 -18.43 -24.33 -2.08
C THR A 141 -17.98 -24.25 -3.54
N TYR A 142 -16.85 -24.90 -3.85
CA TYR A 142 -16.17 -24.90 -5.17
C TYR A 142 -15.37 -23.64 -5.57
N VAL A 143 -15.34 -22.56 -4.77
CA VAL A 143 -14.57 -21.34 -5.11
C VAL A 143 -13.34 -21.11 -4.23
N ASN A 144 -12.95 -22.09 -3.42
CA ASN A 144 -11.78 -22.02 -2.52
C ASN A 144 -10.50 -21.53 -3.22
N GLN A 145 -10.26 -22.01 -4.44
CA GLN A 145 -9.09 -21.62 -5.21
C GLN A 145 -9.14 -20.14 -5.61
N MET A 146 -10.31 -19.61 -5.96
CA MET A 146 -10.50 -18.20 -6.28
C MET A 146 -10.30 -17.31 -5.04
N LEU A 147 -10.78 -17.74 -3.88
CA LEU A 147 -10.53 -17.05 -2.61
C LEU A 147 -9.04 -17.05 -2.24
N ASN A 148 -8.34 -18.15 -2.48
CA ASN A 148 -6.88 -18.21 -2.30
C ASN A 148 -6.16 -17.21 -3.22
N TYR A 149 -6.53 -17.12 -4.49
CA TYR A 149 -5.97 -16.12 -5.40
C TYR A 149 -6.31 -14.69 -4.98
N ALA A 150 -7.55 -14.42 -4.60
CA ALA A 150 -7.95 -13.11 -4.11
C ALA A 150 -7.16 -12.70 -2.85
N GLY A 151 -6.88 -13.64 -1.94
CA GLY A 151 -5.99 -13.43 -0.80
C GLY A 151 -4.55 -13.10 -1.20
N LYS A 152 -4.01 -13.76 -2.24
CA LYS A 152 -2.65 -13.49 -2.77
C LYS A 152 -2.55 -12.10 -3.40
N ASP A 153 -3.55 -11.74 -4.19
CA ASP A 153 -3.64 -10.44 -4.83
C ASP A 153 -3.77 -9.35 -3.77
N TYR A 154 -4.57 -9.58 -2.75
CA TYR A 154 -4.70 -8.67 -1.62
C TYR A 154 -3.41 -8.55 -0.80
N LEU A 155 -2.69 -9.65 -0.54
CA LEU A 155 -1.38 -9.60 0.12
C LEU A 155 -0.41 -8.69 -0.63
N THR A 156 -0.38 -8.83 -1.96
CA THR A 156 0.45 -8.01 -2.83
C THR A 156 0.01 -6.56 -2.79
N ALA A 157 -1.30 -6.30 -2.80
CA ALA A 157 -1.85 -4.97 -2.65
C ALA A 157 -1.48 -4.32 -1.31
N CYS A 158 -1.55 -5.06 -0.19
CA CYS A 158 -1.15 -4.57 1.13
C CYS A 158 0.35 -4.20 1.19
N LYS A 159 1.22 -5.09 0.68
CA LYS A 159 2.66 -4.82 0.57
C LYS A 159 2.92 -3.55 -0.21
N ASN A 160 2.35 -3.46 -1.41
CA ASN A 160 2.51 -2.30 -2.29
C ASN A 160 1.92 -1.04 -1.64
N HIS A 161 0.79 -1.14 -0.96
CA HIS A 161 0.17 -0.02 -0.27
C HIS A 161 1.10 0.58 0.77
N VAL A 162 1.68 -0.23 1.67
CA VAL A 162 2.60 0.25 2.69
C VAL A 162 3.84 0.87 2.08
N VAL A 163 4.47 0.15 1.14
CA VAL A 163 5.64 0.61 0.37
C VAL A 163 5.35 1.99 -0.24
N LEU A 164 4.29 2.13 -1.04
CA LEU A 164 4.01 3.36 -1.77
C LEU A 164 3.54 4.50 -0.87
N THR A 165 2.92 4.20 0.28
CA THR A 165 2.22 5.19 1.08
C THR A 165 3.08 5.75 2.21
N ILE A 166 3.94 4.94 2.85
CA ILE A 166 4.66 5.34 4.08
C ILE A 166 5.46 6.63 3.89
N SER A 167 6.28 6.69 2.84
CA SER A 167 7.13 7.85 2.54
C SER A 167 6.32 9.13 2.34
N ALA A 168 5.21 9.04 1.60
CA ALA A 168 4.31 10.16 1.35
C ALA A 168 3.60 10.62 2.64
N ARG A 169 3.18 9.68 3.49
CA ARG A 169 2.50 10.00 4.76
C ARG A 169 3.43 10.63 5.77
N VAL A 170 4.64 10.11 5.91
CA VAL A 170 5.69 10.72 6.75
C VAL A 170 5.99 12.13 6.25
N GLY A 171 6.17 12.31 4.94
CA GLY A 171 6.36 13.63 4.35
C GLY A 171 5.20 14.61 4.61
N LYS A 172 3.95 14.12 4.65
CA LYS A 172 2.78 14.93 5.00
C LYS A 172 2.74 15.28 6.49
N ALA A 173 3.04 14.33 7.37
CA ALA A 173 3.11 14.58 8.82
C ALA A 173 4.19 15.63 9.13
N PHE A 174 5.37 15.54 8.50
CA PHE A 174 6.38 16.59 8.62
C PHE A 174 5.86 17.95 8.17
N LYS A 175 5.14 18.01 7.06
CA LYS A 175 4.56 19.28 6.60
C LYS A 175 3.62 19.88 7.66
N LEU A 176 2.70 19.08 8.21
CA LEU A 176 1.76 19.52 9.24
C LEU A 176 2.48 19.99 10.51
N PHE A 177 3.50 19.24 10.94
CA PHE A 177 4.36 19.64 12.05
C PHE A 177 5.03 21.01 11.81
N PHE A 178 5.60 21.22 10.62
CA PHE A 178 6.21 22.50 10.26
C PHE A 178 5.21 23.65 10.17
N ASP A 179 4.03 23.39 9.64
CA ASP A 179 2.95 24.38 9.53
C ASP A 179 2.41 24.78 10.92
N ALA A 180 2.57 23.93 11.94
CA ALA A 180 2.21 24.21 13.33
C ALA A 180 3.29 24.97 14.13
N LEU A 181 4.52 25.12 13.60
CA LEU A 181 5.58 25.86 14.29
C LEU A 181 5.33 27.38 14.21
N PRO A 182 5.63 28.15 15.27
CA PRO A 182 5.43 29.61 15.27
C PRO A 182 6.28 30.37 14.23
N GLN A 183 7.34 29.75 13.74
CA GLN A 183 8.27 30.37 12.79
C GLN A 183 7.82 30.11 11.35
N ASP A 184 7.74 31.17 10.56
CA ASP A 184 7.47 31.04 9.13
C ASP A 184 8.69 30.44 8.40
N PHE A 185 8.56 29.18 8.01
CA PHE A 185 9.53 28.49 7.18
C PHE A 185 9.19 28.66 5.69
N ARG A 186 10.18 29.10 4.91
CA ARG A 186 10.07 29.06 3.44
C ARG A 186 9.97 27.61 2.96
N ALA A 187 9.31 27.41 1.82
CA ALA A 187 9.14 26.08 1.23
C ALA A 187 10.48 25.36 0.98
N GLU A 188 11.52 26.10 0.58
CA GLU A 188 12.88 25.57 0.40
C GLU A 188 13.48 25.02 1.70
N ASP A 189 13.36 25.77 2.80
CA ASP A 189 13.86 25.39 4.12
C ASP A 189 13.09 24.17 4.64
N ARG A 190 11.75 24.15 4.50
CA ARG A 190 10.91 22.98 4.82
C ARG A 190 11.36 21.73 4.06
N ASN A 191 11.66 21.86 2.77
CA ASN A 191 12.11 20.73 1.95
C ASN A 191 13.52 20.25 2.32
N ARG A 192 14.42 21.13 2.78
CA ARG A 192 15.74 20.74 3.29
C ARG A 192 15.61 20.05 4.64
N ALA A 193 14.85 20.63 5.56
CA ALA A 193 14.57 20.06 6.86
C ALA A 193 13.96 18.66 6.71
N ARG A 194 12.89 18.54 5.90
CA ARG A 194 12.25 17.25 5.57
C ARG A 194 13.25 16.23 5.04
N ARG A 195 14.12 16.60 4.09
CA ARG A 195 15.12 15.67 3.55
C ARG A 195 16.11 15.20 4.59
N TYR A 196 16.62 16.11 5.41
CA TYR A 196 17.51 15.78 6.52
C TYR A 196 16.82 14.84 7.53
N PHE A 197 15.59 15.12 7.93
CA PHE A 197 14.88 14.24 8.86
C PHE A 197 14.56 12.89 8.27
N MET A 198 14.17 12.82 7.00
CA MET A 198 13.98 11.54 6.35
C MET A 198 15.28 10.71 6.38
N ARG A 199 16.46 11.33 6.15
CA ARG A 199 17.75 10.63 6.29
C ARG A 199 18.07 10.22 7.74
N ARG A 200 17.77 11.08 8.71
CA ARG A 200 17.97 10.78 10.14
C ARG A 200 17.07 9.61 10.57
N MET A 201 15.79 9.64 10.17
CA MET A 201 14.83 8.54 10.36
C MET A 201 15.30 7.25 9.68
N THR A 202 15.88 7.32 8.48
CA THR A 202 16.44 6.14 7.80
C THR A 202 17.85 5.75 8.25
N ARG A 203 18.40 6.40 9.29
CA ARG A 203 19.75 6.14 9.81
C ARG A 203 20.87 6.33 8.77
N GLU A 204 20.61 7.08 7.71
CA GLU A 204 21.60 7.50 6.70
C GLU A 204 22.43 8.70 7.14
N GLY A 205 21.90 9.49 8.07
CA GLY A 205 22.52 10.71 8.57
C GLY A 205 22.72 10.65 10.08
N GLY A 206 23.81 11.27 10.54
CA GLY A 206 24.12 11.44 11.96
C GLY A 206 23.88 12.87 12.46
N SER A 207 24.14 13.09 13.74
CA SER A 207 24.17 14.42 14.35
C SER A 207 25.17 15.37 13.67
N GLU A 208 26.20 14.83 13.03
CA GLU A 208 27.23 15.58 12.28
C GLU A 208 26.65 16.39 11.11
N GLU A 209 25.56 15.93 10.49
CA GLU A 209 24.91 16.62 9.39
C GLU A 209 23.93 17.72 9.85
N GLU A 210 23.67 17.80 11.15
CA GLU A 210 22.66 18.70 11.73
C GLU A 210 23.09 20.17 11.64
N ALA A 211 24.33 20.47 12.07
CA ALA A 211 24.85 21.84 12.06
C ALA A 211 24.98 22.42 10.63
N PRO A 212 25.52 21.68 9.63
CA PRO A 212 25.52 22.12 8.24
C PRO A 212 24.12 22.36 7.67
N MET A 213 23.15 21.52 8.04
CA MET A 213 21.76 21.65 7.58
C MET A 213 21.13 22.94 8.09
N TRP A 214 21.22 23.22 9.40
CA TRP A 214 20.72 24.46 9.99
C TRP A 214 21.42 25.70 9.42
N ALA A 215 22.74 25.63 9.22
CA ALA A 215 23.52 26.72 8.63
C ALA A 215 23.14 27.01 7.18
N SER A 216 22.58 26.01 6.47
CA SER A 216 22.16 26.17 5.07
C SER A 216 20.85 26.94 4.90
N PHE A 217 20.09 27.17 5.98
CA PHE A 217 18.77 27.81 5.88
C PHE A 217 18.93 29.30 5.62
N LYS A 218 18.12 29.85 4.70
CA LYS A 218 18.17 31.28 4.37
C LYS A 218 17.81 32.15 5.57
N ARG A 219 16.87 31.67 6.40
CA ARG A 219 16.53 32.27 7.68
C ARG A 219 16.83 31.26 8.77
N VAL A 220 17.86 31.58 9.56
CA VAL A 220 18.31 30.73 10.65
C VAL A 220 17.17 30.52 11.66
N PRO A 221 16.76 29.27 11.94
CA PRO A 221 15.70 29.00 12.91
C PRO A 221 16.10 29.40 14.32
N THR A 222 15.12 29.82 15.13
CA THR A 222 15.35 30.11 16.55
C THR A 222 15.82 28.86 17.29
N ALA A 223 16.54 29.02 18.40
CA ALA A 223 16.98 27.88 19.22
C ALA A 223 15.80 27.00 19.67
N ALA A 224 14.68 27.61 20.05
CA ALA A 224 13.46 26.91 20.44
C ALA A 224 12.89 26.06 19.28
N THR A 225 12.85 26.62 18.07
CA THR A 225 12.38 25.90 16.88
C THR A 225 13.29 24.74 16.53
N ARG A 226 14.61 24.91 16.63
CA ARG A 226 15.57 23.81 16.41
C ARG A 226 15.35 22.68 17.41
N SER A 227 15.23 23.00 18.71
CA SER A 227 14.96 22.02 19.75
C SER A 227 13.67 21.26 19.44
N ALA A 228 12.56 21.96 19.20
CA ALA A 228 11.27 21.31 18.92
C ALA A 228 11.34 20.34 17.74
N VAL A 229 12.09 20.68 16.70
CA VAL A 229 12.28 19.84 15.53
C VAL A 229 13.16 18.63 15.83
N VAL A 230 14.27 18.80 16.54
CA VAL A 230 15.14 17.69 16.98
C VAL A 230 14.38 16.76 17.92
N ASP A 231 13.65 17.32 18.90
CA ASP A 231 12.83 16.57 19.85
C ASP A 231 11.71 15.78 19.15
N TYR A 232 11.11 16.33 18.09
CA TYR A 232 10.14 15.59 17.28
C TYR A 232 10.80 14.39 16.60
N VAL A 233 11.99 14.57 16.02
CA VAL A 233 12.69 13.52 15.28
C VAL A 233 13.20 12.43 16.20
N ASP A 234 13.84 12.79 17.30
CA ASP A 234 14.41 11.83 18.25
C ASP A 234 13.32 10.99 18.91
N ARG A 235 12.18 11.58 19.27
CA ARG A 235 11.00 10.84 19.75
C ARG A 235 10.49 9.82 18.72
N ASN A 236 10.45 10.19 17.43
CA ASN A 236 10.01 9.26 16.38
C ASN A 236 11.08 8.18 16.12
N LEU A 237 12.36 8.52 16.17
CA LEU A 237 13.46 7.56 16.04
C LEU A 237 13.45 6.52 17.15
N GLU A 238 13.19 6.94 18.38
CA GLU A 238 13.06 6.07 19.55
C GLU A 238 11.83 5.17 19.42
N ARG A 239 10.67 5.77 19.11
CA ARG A 239 9.38 5.04 18.97
C ARG A 239 9.38 3.97 17.87
N TYR A 240 10.21 4.14 16.84
CA TYR A 240 10.31 3.22 15.70
C TYR A 240 11.70 2.62 15.55
N ALA A 241 12.48 2.54 16.65
CA ALA A 241 13.83 2.02 16.62
C ALA A 241 13.91 0.53 16.22
N ASP A 242 12.84 -0.21 16.45
CA ASP A 242 12.62 -1.61 16.06
C ASP A 242 12.31 -1.78 14.57
N LEU A 243 11.84 -0.73 13.89
CA LEU A 243 11.52 -0.81 12.47
C LEU A 243 12.81 -0.83 11.63
N PRO A 244 12.90 -1.70 10.62
CA PRO A 244 14.05 -1.77 9.73
C PRO A 244 13.97 -0.63 8.70
N LEU A 245 14.11 0.62 9.17
CA LEU A 245 14.18 1.82 8.34
C LEU A 245 15.46 1.73 7.51
N ASP A 246 15.31 1.49 6.20
CA ASP A 246 16.46 1.19 5.36
C ASP A 246 17.21 2.45 4.97
N THR A 247 18.53 2.37 4.96
CA THR A 247 19.47 3.48 4.72
C THR A 247 19.61 3.82 3.22
N GLY A 248 18.57 3.59 2.43
CA GLY A 248 18.59 3.61 0.96
C GLY A 248 17.83 4.76 0.30
N GLY A 249 17.57 5.85 1.01
CA GLY A 249 16.76 6.97 0.57
C GLY A 249 15.28 6.64 0.44
N LEU A 250 14.49 7.61 -0.02
CA LEU A 250 13.00 7.61 -0.09
C LEU A 250 12.35 6.48 -0.92
N ARG A 251 13.10 5.47 -1.38
CA ARG A 251 12.56 4.29 -2.05
C ARG A 251 12.39 3.17 -1.02
N PRO A 252 11.16 2.71 -0.76
CA PRO A 252 10.95 1.57 0.11
C PRO A 252 11.66 0.37 -0.50
N THR A 253 12.61 -0.18 0.23
CA THR A 253 13.51 -1.20 -0.26
C THR A 253 12.88 -2.59 -0.13
N LYS A 254 13.58 -3.61 -0.63
CA LYS A 254 13.26 -5.03 -0.42
C LYS A 254 13.09 -5.40 1.07
N ARG A 255 13.56 -4.58 2.02
CA ARG A 255 13.39 -4.83 3.46
C ARG A 255 11.98 -4.49 3.95
N VAL A 256 11.43 -3.35 3.52
CA VAL A 256 10.03 -2.98 3.82
C VAL A 256 9.10 -4.07 3.30
N GLU A 257 9.33 -4.57 2.10
CA GLU A 257 8.52 -5.64 1.50
C GLU A 257 8.48 -6.93 2.34
N LYS A 258 9.58 -7.27 3.02
CA LYS A 258 9.70 -8.50 3.83
C LYS A 258 9.00 -8.41 5.19
N ARG A 259 8.91 -7.21 5.77
CA ARG A 259 8.39 -6.94 7.12
C ARG A 259 7.37 -5.81 7.11
N TRP A 260 6.58 -5.74 6.05
CA TRP A 260 5.70 -4.59 5.76
C TRP A 260 4.62 -4.38 6.84
N TRP A 261 4.21 -5.44 7.54
CA TRP A 261 3.20 -5.37 8.60
C TRP A 261 3.71 -4.61 9.83
N ASP A 262 5.02 -4.60 10.11
CA ASP A 262 5.60 -3.84 11.24
C ASP A 262 5.40 -2.32 11.05
N TYR A 263 5.29 -1.87 9.80
CA TYR A 263 5.07 -0.46 9.47
C TYR A 263 3.62 0.00 9.68
N LEU A 264 2.68 -0.91 9.96
CA LEU A 264 1.28 -0.55 10.18
C LEU A 264 1.09 0.27 11.46
N ARG A 265 1.90 0.01 12.51
CA ARG A 265 1.94 0.84 13.72
C ARG A 265 2.30 2.29 13.39
N TRP A 266 3.30 2.50 12.53
CA TRP A 266 3.68 3.85 12.12
C TRP A 266 2.59 4.51 11.25
N LEU A 267 1.97 3.77 10.33
CA LEU A 267 0.85 4.30 9.55
C LEU A 267 -0.33 4.71 10.43
N TYR A 268 -0.64 3.95 11.48
CA TYR A 268 -1.67 4.28 12.45
C TYR A 268 -1.35 5.58 13.21
N ASP A 269 -0.13 5.71 13.73
CA ASP A 269 0.29 6.93 14.41
C ASP A 269 0.26 8.16 13.49
N LEU A 270 0.66 8.00 12.22
CA LEU A 270 0.57 9.05 11.20
C LEU A 270 -0.89 9.40 10.85
N GLN A 271 -1.80 8.44 10.94
CA GLN A 271 -3.23 8.66 10.76
C GLN A 271 -3.78 9.51 11.91
N TRP A 272 -3.48 9.14 13.15
CA TRP A 272 -3.90 9.89 14.33
C TRP A 272 -3.38 11.32 14.30
N PHE A 273 -2.07 11.48 14.06
CA PHE A 273 -1.46 12.80 13.89
C PHE A 273 -2.10 13.61 12.76
N SER A 274 -2.45 12.97 11.65
CA SER A 274 -3.18 13.66 10.57
C SER A 274 -4.56 14.14 11.03
N GLN A 275 -5.29 13.33 11.81
CA GLN A 275 -6.62 13.66 12.32
C GLN A 275 -6.57 14.80 13.34
N GLU A 276 -5.57 14.84 14.23
CA GLU A 276 -5.33 15.95 15.18
C GLU A 276 -5.09 17.29 14.47
N HIS A 277 -4.69 17.25 13.20
CA HIS A 277 -4.47 18.41 12.35
C HIS A 277 -5.56 18.59 11.27
N ASP A 278 -6.79 18.13 11.53
CA ASP A 278 -7.97 18.24 10.64
C ASP A 278 -7.76 17.67 9.22
N ALA A 279 -6.76 16.78 9.05
CA ALA A 279 -6.51 16.14 7.77
C ALA A 279 -7.32 14.84 7.64
N ARG A 280 -7.81 14.57 6.43
CA ARG A 280 -8.61 13.39 6.12
C ARG A 280 -7.91 12.09 6.54
N ALA A 281 -8.62 11.27 7.32
CA ALA A 281 -8.24 9.92 7.68
C ALA A 281 -8.03 9.02 6.43
N PHE A 282 -7.25 7.96 6.60
CA PHE A 282 -6.97 6.98 5.55
C PHE A 282 -7.09 5.57 6.13
N SER A 283 -7.21 4.56 5.28
CA SER A 283 -7.19 3.17 5.72
C SER A 283 -5.75 2.70 5.89
N ILE A 284 -5.48 1.90 6.93
CA ILE A 284 -4.16 1.33 7.22
C ILE A 284 -3.79 0.28 6.17
N LEU A 285 -4.77 -0.54 5.77
CA LEU A 285 -4.67 -1.47 4.66
C LEU A 285 -5.51 -0.96 3.48
N PRO A 286 -5.16 -1.28 2.24
CA PRO A 286 -6.02 -0.93 1.10
C PRO A 286 -7.37 -1.64 1.25
N LEU A 287 -8.45 -0.99 0.83
CA LEU A 287 -9.71 -1.70 0.65
C LEU A 287 -9.66 -2.44 -0.69
N CYS A 288 -10.13 -3.69 -0.71
CA CYS A 288 -10.37 -4.37 -1.97
C CYS A 288 -11.35 -3.53 -2.78
N SER A 289 -10.93 -3.11 -3.97
CA SER A 289 -11.84 -2.56 -4.98
C SER A 289 -11.64 -3.38 -6.23
N PHE A 290 -12.70 -4.01 -6.71
CA PHE A 290 -12.66 -4.60 -8.04
C PHE A 290 -13.11 -3.54 -9.03
N ALA A 291 -12.27 -3.28 -10.03
CA ALA A 291 -12.67 -2.47 -11.16
C ALA A 291 -13.83 -3.20 -11.86
N SER A 292 -15.04 -2.64 -11.80
CA SER A 292 -16.23 -3.10 -12.52
C SER A 292 -16.05 -3.18 -14.05
N LYS A 293 -14.88 -2.78 -14.56
CA LYS A 293 -14.50 -2.80 -15.98
C LYS A 293 -14.56 -4.18 -16.64
N HIS A 294 -14.72 -5.25 -15.87
CA HIS A 294 -14.80 -6.63 -16.35
C HIS A 294 -16.17 -7.30 -16.13
N VAL A 295 -17.12 -6.60 -15.50
CA VAL A 295 -18.51 -7.04 -15.36
C VAL A 295 -19.36 -6.06 -16.18
N THR A 296 -19.57 -6.41 -17.45
CA THR A 296 -20.44 -5.70 -18.40
C THR A 296 -21.18 -6.72 -19.24
#